data_AF-A0AAE0U2S0-F1
#
_entry.id   AF-A0AAE0U2S0-F1
#
_cell.length_a   1.000
_cell.length_b   1.000
_cell.length_c   1.000
_cell.angle_alpha   90.00
_cell.angle_beta   90.00
_cell.angle_gamma   90.00
#
_symmetry.space_group_name_H-M   'P 1'
#
loop_
_entity.id
_entity.type
_entity.pdbx_description
1 polymer ?
#
loop_
_entity_poly.entity_id
_entity_poly.type
_entity_poly.pdbx_seq_one_letter_code
_entity_poly.pdbx_strand_id
1 'polypeptide(L)'
;MATAREFPTIKSIRSFVVSGVGSGGDYHNVKGGHWLIDSPISTPCSQWEKYRASRTSWGINVLGSFFLEIEATDGTVGFATGFGGPPACWLVHQHFERFLIGADPRNTNFLFEQMYRASMFYGRKGLPVAVISVIDLALWDLLGKIRHEPVYKLIGGATKSRLPFYCTGPDPPAAKAMGFWGAKVPLPYCPEEGHTGLQKNIDFLRKHREAVGPDFPLMVDCYMSLNVSYTIELVEKTKDLDINWWEECLSPDDSPDGFEQIKRAHPAVKFTTGEHEYSRYGFRKLIEGRNLDIIQPDVMWLGGMTELLRVAAMAAAYDIPVVPHASGPYSYHFVVSQPNTPFQEYLANSPDGKSVLPVFGDLFLDEPIPTKGYLMTSDLDRPGFGLTVNPVARAKMIPSAYLLTPPPVVGLTPAAEETKTAPAPGVTGEKEERKEEGVVDGLVDKVRELTSS
;
A
#
# COMPACT_ATOMS: atom_id res chain seq x y z
N MET A 1 40.83 18.61 11.73
CA MET A 1 39.52 18.04 11.38
C MET A 1 39.61 17.56 9.95
N ALA A 2 39.27 16.30 9.66
CA ALA A 2 39.09 15.89 8.27
C ALA A 2 37.92 16.70 7.67
N THR A 3 38.08 17.25 6.46
CA THR A 3 36.97 17.87 5.73
C THR A 3 35.86 16.82 5.56
N ALA A 4 34.60 17.21 5.77
CA ALA A 4 33.47 16.29 5.66
C ALA A 4 33.49 15.57 4.29
N ARG A 5 33.08 14.29 4.27
CA ARG A 5 33.03 13.48 3.04
C ARG A 5 32.15 14.17 2.01
N GLU A 6 32.70 14.40 0.82
CA GLU A 6 31.94 14.82 -0.35
C GLU A 6 30.96 13.70 -0.73
N PHE A 7 29.70 14.05 -0.93
CA PHE A 7 28.63 13.09 -1.18
C PHE A 7 28.13 13.27 -2.61
N PRO A 8 27.99 12.19 -3.39
CA PRO A 8 27.52 12.30 -4.77
C PRO A 8 26.06 12.77 -4.79
N THR A 9 25.71 13.57 -5.80
CA THR A 9 24.33 14.01 -6.03
C THR A 9 23.58 12.99 -6.89
N ILE A 10 22.26 13.08 -6.90
CA ILE A 10 21.42 12.26 -7.78
C ILE A 10 21.65 12.70 -9.24
N LYS A 11 21.98 11.74 -10.10
CA LYS A 11 22.29 11.94 -11.51
C LYS A 11 21.11 11.59 -12.41
N SER A 12 20.44 10.47 -12.15
CA SER A 12 19.30 10.01 -12.96
C SER A 12 18.35 9.13 -12.17
N ILE A 13 17.12 9.02 -12.66
CA ILE A 13 16.08 8.13 -12.15
C ILE A 13 15.54 7.27 -13.30
N ARG A 14 15.26 6.00 -13.02
CA ARG A 14 14.67 5.07 -14.00
C ARG A 14 13.56 4.28 -13.33
N SER A 15 12.45 4.11 -14.02
CA SER A 15 11.36 3.26 -13.55
C SER A 15 11.02 2.17 -14.57
N PHE A 16 10.57 1.04 -14.05
CA PHE A 16 10.21 -0.13 -14.82
C PHE A 16 8.91 -0.73 -14.30
N VAL A 17 8.08 -1.23 -15.19
CA VAL A 17 6.96 -2.11 -14.82
C VAL A 17 7.50 -3.53 -14.70
N VAL A 18 7.21 -4.21 -13.59
CA VAL A 18 7.57 -5.61 -13.42
C VAL A 18 6.51 -6.45 -14.13
N SER A 19 6.91 -7.18 -15.16
CA SER A 19 5.98 -7.98 -15.95
C SER A 19 5.63 -9.31 -15.27
N GLY A 20 4.45 -9.84 -15.58
CA GLY A 20 3.96 -11.10 -15.02
C GLY A 20 3.33 -10.93 -13.63
N VAL A 21 3.36 -12.02 -12.85
CA VAL A 21 2.72 -12.13 -11.53
C VAL A 21 3.69 -12.78 -10.53
N GLY A 22 3.49 -12.54 -9.24
CA GLY A 22 4.29 -13.14 -8.16
C GLY A 22 5.73 -12.62 -8.10
N SER A 23 5.98 -11.41 -8.59
CA SER A 23 7.28 -10.74 -8.55
C SER A 23 7.10 -9.23 -8.33
N GLY A 24 7.88 -8.66 -7.41
CA GLY A 24 7.79 -7.24 -7.02
C GLY A 24 6.82 -6.95 -5.87
N GLY A 25 6.57 -5.66 -5.62
CA GLY A 25 5.88 -5.18 -4.42
C GLY A 25 4.35 -5.17 -4.45
N ASP A 26 3.69 -5.67 -5.50
CA ASP A 26 2.24 -5.94 -5.48
C ASP A 26 1.97 -7.36 -4.98
N TYR A 27 1.64 -7.47 -3.70
CA TYR A 27 1.35 -8.74 -3.02
C TYR A 27 0.20 -9.53 -3.65
N HIS A 28 -0.75 -8.84 -4.28
CA HIS A 28 -2.00 -9.42 -4.74
C HIS A 28 -1.97 -9.76 -6.23
N ASN A 29 -0.99 -9.25 -6.97
CA ASN A 29 -0.73 -9.65 -8.35
C ASN A 29 0.01 -10.99 -8.42
N VAL A 30 -0.70 -12.06 -8.04
CA VAL A 30 -0.20 -13.45 -7.98
C VAL A 30 -0.96 -14.37 -8.95
N LYS A 31 -0.44 -15.58 -9.15
CA LYS A 31 -1.09 -16.58 -10.00
C LYS A 31 -2.39 -17.08 -9.36
N GLY A 32 -3.41 -17.36 -10.18
CA GLY A 32 -4.66 -17.99 -9.75
C GLY A 32 -4.44 -19.30 -8.98
N GLY A 33 -5.33 -19.56 -8.02
CA GLY A 33 -5.25 -20.63 -7.03
C GLY A 33 -4.52 -20.23 -5.73
N HIS A 34 -3.95 -19.02 -5.66
CA HIS A 34 -3.30 -18.54 -4.44
C HIS A 34 -4.34 -18.04 -3.43
N TRP A 35 -4.17 -18.40 -2.15
CA TRP A 35 -5.12 -18.01 -1.10
C TRP A 35 -5.36 -16.49 -0.99
N LEU A 36 -4.34 -15.67 -1.25
CA LEU A 36 -4.41 -14.20 -1.24
C LEU A 36 -5.50 -13.63 -2.13
N ILE A 37 -5.91 -14.35 -3.18
CA ILE A 37 -6.88 -13.88 -4.15
C ILE A 37 -8.09 -14.80 -4.33
N ASP A 38 -7.93 -16.12 -4.18
CA ASP A 38 -8.97 -17.11 -4.55
C ASP A 38 -9.49 -17.93 -3.35
N SER A 39 -9.10 -17.59 -2.12
CA SER A 39 -9.77 -18.11 -0.93
C SER A 39 -10.94 -17.19 -0.48
N PRO A 40 -11.90 -17.70 0.30
CA PRO A 40 -12.93 -16.84 0.89
C PRO A 40 -12.29 -15.80 1.81
N ILE A 41 -12.37 -14.53 1.40
CA ILE A 41 -11.88 -13.36 2.14
C ILE A 41 -12.97 -12.29 2.08
N SER A 42 -13.36 -11.78 3.24
CA SER A 42 -14.27 -10.66 3.37
C SER A 42 -13.58 -9.38 2.91
N THR A 43 -14.23 -8.61 2.05
CA THR A 43 -13.68 -7.38 1.46
C THR A 43 -14.79 -6.33 1.32
N PRO A 44 -14.48 -5.05 1.08
CA PRO A 44 -15.49 -4.03 0.79
C PRO A 44 -16.37 -4.37 -0.42
N CYS A 45 -15.84 -5.18 -1.35
CA CYS A 45 -16.53 -5.62 -2.57
C CYS A 45 -17.34 -6.91 -2.38
N SER A 46 -17.23 -7.59 -1.23
CA SER A 46 -17.91 -8.87 -0.97
C SER A 46 -19.43 -8.74 -0.84
N GLN A 47 -19.95 -7.52 -0.64
CA GLN A 47 -21.38 -7.22 -0.71
C GLN A 47 -22.01 -7.61 -2.06
N TRP A 48 -21.25 -7.59 -3.15
CA TRP A 48 -21.70 -7.97 -4.47
C TRP A 48 -21.27 -9.40 -4.81
N GLU A 49 -22.23 -10.30 -5.04
CA GLU A 49 -21.99 -11.72 -5.28
C GLU A 49 -20.95 -11.97 -6.39
N LYS A 50 -21.01 -11.22 -7.49
CA LYS A 50 -20.05 -11.32 -8.62
C LYS A 50 -18.60 -11.05 -8.24
N TYR A 51 -18.36 -10.38 -7.11
CA TYR A 51 -17.03 -9.98 -6.65
C TYR A 51 -16.54 -10.72 -5.40
N ARG A 52 -17.38 -11.59 -4.81
CA ARG A 52 -17.10 -12.24 -3.53
C ARG A 52 -16.12 -13.41 -3.63
N ALA A 53 -16.12 -14.12 -4.76
CA ALA A 53 -15.36 -15.37 -4.90
C ALA A 53 -13.85 -15.17 -5.09
N SER A 54 -13.42 -14.03 -5.65
CA SER A 54 -12.00 -13.75 -5.88
C SER A 54 -11.71 -12.26 -5.80
N ARG A 55 -10.60 -11.89 -5.18
CA ARG A 55 -10.19 -10.48 -5.06
C ARG A 55 -9.75 -9.86 -6.40
N THR A 56 -9.31 -10.70 -7.34
CA THR A 56 -8.99 -10.24 -8.70
C THR A 56 -10.22 -9.84 -9.51
N SER A 57 -11.41 -10.37 -9.17
CA SER A 57 -12.64 -10.06 -9.90
C SER A 57 -13.06 -8.58 -9.82
N TRP A 58 -12.68 -7.89 -8.73
CA TRP A 58 -12.87 -6.45 -8.55
C TRP A 58 -11.60 -5.63 -8.77
N GLY A 59 -10.50 -6.27 -9.16
CA GLY A 59 -9.29 -5.59 -9.63
C GLY A 59 -8.25 -5.29 -8.54
N ILE A 60 -8.15 -6.08 -7.46
CA ILE A 60 -7.09 -5.87 -6.45
C ILE A 60 -5.68 -5.83 -7.04
N ASN A 61 -5.44 -6.60 -8.09
CA ASN A 61 -4.15 -6.76 -8.77
C ASN A 61 -4.00 -5.86 -10.00
N VAL A 62 -4.91 -4.91 -10.22
CA VAL A 62 -4.99 -4.13 -11.47
C VAL A 62 -3.76 -3.26 -11.72
N LEU A 63 -3.09 -2.85 -10.64
CA LEU A 63 -1.94 -1.96 -10.71
C LEU A 63 -0.68 -2.73 -11.11
N GLY A 64 -0.41 -3.85 -10.45
CA GLY A 64 0.85 -4.58 -10.60
C GLY A 64 2.02 -3.86 -9.93
N SER A 65 3.18 -4.51 -10.02
CA SER A 65 4.42 -4.04 -9.41
C SER A 65 5.18 -3.07 -10.31
N PHE A 66 5.88 -2.10 -9.72
CA PHE A 66 6.91 -1.32 -10.39
C PHE A 66 8.24 -1.36 -9.64
N PHE A 67 9.31 -1.03 -10.34
CA PHE A 67 10.68 -1.02 -9.83
C PHE A 67 11.32 0.33 -10.17
N LEU A 68 12.02 0.92 -9.20
CA LEU A 68 12.64 2.23 -9.34
C LEU A 68 14.13 2.16 -9.03
N GLU A 69 14.93 2.84 -9.84
CA GLU A 69 16.35 3.07 -9.60
C GLU A 69 16.68 4.55 -9.53
N ILE A 70 17.56 4.90 -8.60
CA ILE A 70 18.18 6.22 -8.48
C ILE A 70 19.70 6.04 -8.56
N GLU A 71 20.31 6.62 -9.59
CA GLU A 71 21.76 6.60 -9.80
C GLU A 71 22.37 7.92 -9.32
N ALA A 72 23.43 7.83 -8.53
CA ALA A 72 24.23 8.97 -8.08
C ALA A 72 25.38 9.29 -9.07
N THR A 73 26.02 10.45 -8.91
CA THR A 73 27.11 10.90 -9.80
C THR A 73 28.37 10.05 -9.72
N ASP A 74 28.56 9.26 -8.66
CA ASP A 74 29.66 8.29 -8.51
C ASP A 74 29.33 6.91 -9.13
N GLY A 75 28.15 6.75 -9.72
CA GLY A 75 27.67 5.51 -10.32
C GLY A 75 26.98 4.55 -9.35
N THR A 76 26.89 4.88 -8.05
CA THR A 76 26.13 4.07 -7.09
C THR A 76 24.64 4.10 -7.42
N VAL A 77 23.97 2.95 -7.36
CA VAL A 77 22.53 2.83 -7.64
C VAL A 77 21.79 2.29 -6.43
N GLY A 78 20.87 3.10 -5.90
CA GLY A 78 19.83 2.65 -4.97
C GLY A 78 18.55 2.30 -5.70
N PHE A 79 17.76 1.39 -5.14
CA PHE A 79 16.51 0.97 -5.75
C PHE A 79 15.47 0.50 -4.74
N ALA A 80 14.22 0.46 -5.19
CA ALA A 80 13.12 -0.15 -4.45
C ALA A 80 12.01 -0.65 -5.39
N THR A 81 11.12 -1.50 -4.87
CA THR A 81 9.89 -1.91 -5.54
C THR A 81 8.67 -1.56 -4.69
N GLY A 82 7.49 -1.57 -5.31
CA GLY A 82 6.18 -1.41 -4.69
C GLY A 82 5.09 -1.70 -5.71
N PHE A 83 3.83 -1.66 -5.29
CA PHE A 83 2.69 -1.67 -6.20
C PHE A 83 2.48 -0.29 -6.86
N GLY A 84 1.77 -0.28 -7.98
CA GLY A 84 1.37 0.95 -8.69
C GLY A 84 1.66 0.92 -10.18
N GLY A 85 2.49 -0.03 -10.64
CA GLY A 85 2.71 -0.36 -12.04
C GLY A 85 2.84 0.84 -13.00
N PRO A 86 2.17 0.82 -14.17
CA PRO A 86 2.26 1.89 -15.16
C PRO A 86 1.98 3.31 -14.64
N PRO A 87 0.87 3.61 -13.94
CA PRO A 87 0.61 4.98 -13.48
C PRO A 87 1.63 5.46 -12.44
N ALA A 88 2.20 4.56 -11.63
CA ALA A 88 3.30 4.91 -10.74
C ALA A 88 4.53 5.39 -11.51
N CYS A 89 4.98 4.62 -12.52
CA CYS A 89 6.08 5.00 -13.39
C CYS A 89 5.85 6.35 -14.10
N TRP A 90 4.62 6.62 -14.53
CA TRP A 90 4.26 7.91 -15.14
C TRP A 90 4.45 9.07 -14.14
N LEU A 91 3.97 8.92 -12.90
CA LEU A 91 4.09 9.95 -11.86
C LEU A 91 5.55 10.20 -11.45
N VAL A 92 6.38 9.16 -11.41
CA VAL A 92 7.83 9.28 -11.17
C VAL A 92 8.44 10.32 -12.10
N HIS A 93 8.24 10.17 -13.41
CA HIS A 93 8.92 11.00 -14.42
C HIS A 93 8.20 12.33 -14.67
N GLN A 94 6.87 12.31 -14.78
CA GLN A 94 6.11 13.50 -15.14
C GLN A 94 5.99 14.51 -13.99
N HIS A 95 6.09 14.05 -12.75
CA HIS A 95 6.07 14.93 -11.59
C HIS A 95 7.35 14.88 -10.79
N PHE A 96 7.66 13.76 -10.14
CA PHE A 96 8.58 13.75 -9.00
C PHE A 96 10.07 13.92 -9.37
N GLU A 97 10.46 13.49 -10.57
CA GLU A 97 11.84 13.60 -11.06
C GLU A 97 12.42 15.02 -10.95
N ARG A 98 11.58 16.06 -11.14
CA ARG A 98 12.00 17.47 -11.06
C ARG A 98 12.60 17.88 -9.71
N PHE A 99 12.29 17.15 -8.64
CA PHE A 99 12.82 17.43 -7.30
C PHE A 99 14.10 16.63 -6.99
N LEU A 100 14.37 15.58 -7.77
CA LEU A 100 15.40 14.59 -7.48
C LEU A 100 16.71 14.89 -8.22
N ILE A 101 16.64 15.24 -9.51
CA ILE A 101 17.85 15.44 -10.33
C ILE A 101 18.72 16.57 -9.76
N GLY A 102 20.00 16.28 -9.54
CA GLY A 102 20.98 17.21 -8.97
C GLY A 102 20.89 17.38 -7.45
N ALA A 103 19.88 16.79 -6.78
CA ALA A 103 19.74 16.90 -5.34
C ALA A 103 20.76 16.02 -4.60
N ASP A 104 21.11 16.44 -3.38
CA ASP A 104 21.84 15.59 -2.44
C ASP A 104 20.89 14.53 -1.87
N PRO A 105 21.16 13.22 -2.04
CA PRO A 105 20.26 12.15 -1.60
C PRO A 105 20.11 12.08 -0.07
N ARG A 106 20.98 12.75 0.71
CA ARG A 106 20.86 12.84 2.17
C ARG A 106 19.70 13.75 2.61
N ASN A 107 19.18 14.58 1.71
CA ASN A 107 18.11 15.52 1.98
C ASN A 107 16.72 14.85 1.99
N THR A 108 16.61 13.66 2.57
CA THR A 108 15.39 12.84 2.58
C THR A 108 14.18 13.60 3.10
N ASN A 109 14.35 14.34 4.20
CA ASN A 109 13.30 15.20 4.75
C ASN A 109 12.80 16.24 3.74
N PHE A 110 13.70 16.90 3.04
CA PHE A 110 13.35 17.97 2.10
C PHE A 110 12.68 17.42 0.84
N LEU A 111 13.24 16.34 0.27
CA LEU A 111 12.71 15.67 -0.91
C LEU A 111 11.31 15.11 -0.64
N PHE A 112 11.10 14.47 0.52
CA PHE A 112 9.79 14.00 0.94
C PHE A 112 8.78 15.18 1.00
N GLU A 113 9.12 16.27 1.69
CA GLU A 113 8.20 17.41 1.83
C GLU A 113 7.87 18.07 0.49
N GLN A 114 8.85 18.18 -0.42
CA GLN A 114 8.61 18.69 -1.77
C GLN A 114 7.63 17.80 -2.54
N MET A 115 7.91 16.50 -2.62
CA MET A 115 7.06 15.55 -3.35
C MET A 115 5.65 15.47 -2.77
N TYR A 116 5.52 15.37 -1.44
CA TYR A 116 4.23 15.26 -0.77
C TYR A 116 3.39 16.54 -0.93
N ARG A 117 3.99 17.72 -0.69
CA ARG A 117 3.25 18.99 -0.80
C ARG A 117 2.95 19.37 -2.24
N ALA A 118 3.86 19.10 -3.18
CA ALA A 118 3.62 19.38 -4.60
C ALA A 118 2.52 18.47 -5.19
N SER A 119 2.38 17.24 -4.70
CA SER A 119 1.30 16.33 -5.11
C SER A 119 0.02 16.45 -4.28
N MET A 120 -0.03 17.34 -3.28
CA MET A 120 -1.14 17.46 -2.35
C MET A 120 -2.51 17.69 -3.03
N PHE A 121 -2.53 18.32 -4.20
CA PHE A 121 -3.77 18.62 -4.93
C PHE A 121 -4.44 17.40 -5.59
N TYR A 122 -3.71 16.29 -5.73
CA TYR A 122 -4.25 15.02 -6.28
C TYR A 122 -3.81 13.77 -5.50
N GLY A 123 -3.08 13.96 -4.40
CA GLY A 123 -2.52 12.92 -3.55
C GLY A 123 -3.02 13.00 -2.11
N ARG A 124 -2.09 13.16 -1.16
CA ARG A 124 -2.26 13.01 0.30
C ARG A 124 -2.48 11.57 0.80
N LYS A 125 -3.15 10.73 0.02
CA LYS A 125 -3.41 9.31 0.30
C LYS A 125 -3.31 8.49 -0.99
N GLY A 126 -3.22 7.16 -0.88
CA GLY A 126 -3.32 6.23 -2.01
C GLY A 126 -2.13 6.26 -2.97
N LEU A 127 -2.40 5.96 -4.24
CA LEU A 127 -1.40 5.71 -5.28
C LEU A 127 -0.27 6.77 -5.35
N PRO A 128 -0.53 8.09 -5.34
CA PRO A 128 0.56 9.06 -5.39
C PRO A 128 1.54 8.97 -4.22
N VAL A 129 1.06 8.59 -3.03
CA VAL A 129 1.90 8.43 -1.83
C VAL A 129 2.68 7.12 -1.88
N ALA A 130 2.12 6.06 -2.47
CA ALA A 130 2.87 4.84 -2.75
C ALA A 130 4.06 5.10 -3.69
N VAL A 131 3.88 5.95 -4.70
CA VAL A 131 5.00 6.38 -5.58
C VAL A 131 6.09 7.10 -4.79
N ILE A 132 5.71 8.04 -3.92
CA ILE A 132 6.65 8.76 -3.04
C ILE A 132 7.39 7.76 -2.14
N SER A 133 6.69 6.76 -1.61
CA SER A 133 7.27 5.76 -0.72
C SER A 133 8.37 4.95 -1.40
N VAL A 134 8.15 4.48 -2.62
CA VAL A 134 9.17 3.73 -3.38
C VAL A 134 10.35 4.62 -3.76
N ILE A 135 10.11 5.90 -4.09
CA ILE A 135 11.19 6.88 -4.29
C ILE A 135 12.03 7.04 -3.01
N ASP A 136 11.38 7.24 -1.88
CA ASP A 136 12.04 7.40 -0.58
C ASP A 136 12.84 6.16 -0.18
N LEU A 137 12.28 4.96 -0.39
CA LEU A 137 13.00 3.71 -0.16
C LEU A 137 14.22 3.58 -1.08
N ALA A 138 14.12 3.94 -2.37
CA ALA A 138 15.28 3.93 -3.26
C ALA A 138 16.37 4.93 -2.83
N LEU A 139 15.99 6.08 -2.25
CA LEU A 139 16.93 7.03 -1.65
C LEU A 139 17.64 6.43 -0.43
N TRP A 140 16.91 5.77 0.48
CA TRP A 140 17.50 5.12 1.66
C TRP A 140 18.43 3.96 1.28
N ASP A 141 18.06 3.19 0.26
CA ASP A 141 18.93 2.15 -0.30
C ASP A 141 20.21 2.75 -0.89
N LEU A 142 20.10 3.85 -1.64
CA LEU A 142 21.23 4.59 -2.20
C LEU A 142 22.17 5.09 -1.09
N LEU A 143 21.61 5.67 -0.03
CA LEU A 143 22.37 6.16 1.13
C LEU A 143 23.15 5.04 1.81
N GLY A 144 22.51 3.89 2.05
CA GLY A 144 23.15 2.72 2.62
C GLY A 144 24.28 2.19 1.75
N LYS A 145 24.08 2.14 0.44
CA LYS A 145 25.10 1.69 -0.52
C LYS A 145 26.30 2.64 -0.62
N ILE A 146 26.10 3.96 -0.69
CA ILE A 146 27.20 4.95 -0.69
C ILE A 146 28.03 4.85 0.60
N ARG A 147 27.38 4.56 1.73
CA ARG A 147 28.03 4.44 3.04
C ARG A 147 28.57 3.04 3.33
N HIS A 148 28.23 2.03 2.53
CA HIS A 148 28.48 0.62 2.81
C HIS A 148 27.90 0.16 4.16
N GLU A 149 26.71 0.66 4.50
CA GLU A 149 26.01 0.35 5.75
C GLU A 149 24.58 -0.13 5.46
N PRO A 150 24.05 -1.08 6.25
CA PRO A 150 22.64 -1.45 6.19
C PRO A 150 21.76 -0.30 6.69
N VAL A 151 20.57 -0.13 6.10
CA VAL A 151 19.67 0.99 6.45
C VAL A 151 19.37 1.05 7.95
N TYR A 152 19.25 -0.08 8.65
CA TYR A 152 18.92 -0.09 10.08
C TYR A 152 19.99 0.61 10.94
N LYS A 153 21.26 0.58 10.53
CA LYS A 153 22.36 1.31 11.20
C LYS A 153 22.26 2.83 11.01
N LEU A 154 21.65 3.28 9.92
CA LEU A 154 21.48 4.69 9.59
C LEU A 154 20.28 5.35 10.27
N ILE A 155 19.37 4.56 10.85
CA ILE A 155 18.09 5.04 11.42
C ILE A 155 17.93 4.76 12.92
N GLY A 156 19.03 4.47 13.63
CA GLY A 156 19.04 4.28 15.09
C GLY A 156 19.86 3.08 15.57
N GLY A 157 20.32 2.21 14.66
CA GLY A 157 20.98 0.96 15.05
C GLY A 157 19.97 -0.14 15.35
N ALA A 158 20.37 -1.16 16.10
CA ALA A 158 19.47 -2.25 16.47
C ALA A 158 19.04 -2.11 17.94
N THR A 159 17.73 -2.05 18.20
CA THR A 159 17.15 -2.11 19.54
C THR A 159 16.93 -3.54 20.02
N LYS A 160 17.01 -4.50 19.09
CA LYS A 160 16.88 -5.94 19.33
C LYS A 160 17.77 -6.71 18.35
N SER A 161 18.38 -7.80 18.80
CA SER A 161 19.24 -8.66 17.97
C SER A 161 18.47 -9.71 17.17
N ARG A 162 17.25 -10.03 17.62
CA ARG A 162 16.33 -10.98 17.00
C ARG A 162 15.01 -10.28 16.68
N LEU A 163 14.51 -10.49 15.47
CA LEU A 163 13.23 -10.03 14.99
C LEU A 163 12.24 -11.21 14.95
N PRO A 164 11.32 -11.35 15.92
CA PRO A 164 10.31 -12.40 15.89
C PRO A 164 9.16 -12.03 14.92
N PHE A 165 8.61 -13.05 14.25
CA PHE A 165 7.53 -12.88 13.28
C PHE A 165 6.27 -13.63 13.70
N TYR A 166 5.11 -13.04 13.37
CA TYR A 166 3.86 -13.80 13.21
C TYR A 166 3.60 -14.02 11.71
N CYS A 167 2.80 -15.03 11.37
CA CYS A 167 2.51 -15.38 9.97
C CYS A 167 1.04 -15.10 9.63
N THR A 168 0.79 -14.39 8.53
CA THR A 168 -0.57 -14.14 8.02
C THR A 168 -0.87 -15.11 6.90
N GLY A 169 -1.91 -15.93 7.05
CA GLY A 169 -2.28 -16.93 6.07
C GLY A 169 -3.37 -17.90 6.56
N PRO A 170 -3.83 -18.81 5.69
CA PRO A 170 -4.96 -19.69 5.98
C PRO A 170 -4.60 -20.92 6.84
N ASP A 171 -3.32 -21.18 7.11
CA ASP A 171 -2.85 -22.37 7.86
C ASP A 171 -2.05 -22.00 9.13
N PRO A 172 -2.73 -21.59 10.22
CA PRO A 172 -2.10 -21.37 11.52
C PRO A 172 -1.29 -22.55 12.09
N PRO A 173 -1.69 -23.83 11.92
CA PRO A 173 -0.84 -24.96 12.30
C PRO A 173 0.52 -24.96 11.59
N ALA A 174 0.57 -24.66 10.29
CA ALA A 174 1.84 -24.53 9.56
C ALA A 174 2.69 -23.37 10.11
N ALA A 175 2.09 -22.21 10.37
CA ALA A 175 2.79 -21.09 11.01
C ALA A 175 3.42 -21.48 12.36
N LYS A 176 2.64 -22.15 13.23
CA LYS A 176 3.13 -22.66 14.52
C LYS A 176 4.30 -23.63 14.34
N ALA A 177 4.19 -24.56 13.40
CA ALA A 177 5.23 -25.55 13.11
C ALA A 177 6.52 -24.93 12.57
N MET A 178 6.42 -23.82 11.82
CA MET A 178 7.56 -23.06 11.29
C MET A 178 8.23 -22.14 12.33
N GLY A 179 7.70 -22.06 13.56
CA GLY A 179 8.29 -21.30 14.65
C GLY A 179 7.87 -19.83 14.73
N PHE A 180 6.85 -19.41 13.95
CA PHE A 180 6.20 -18.12 14.13
C PHE A 180 5.53 -18.06 15.51
N TRP A 181 5.54 -16.89 16.14
CA TRP A 181 5.00 -16.77 17.51
C TRP A 181 3.47 -16.73 17.55
N GLY A 182 2.82 -16.45 16.43
CA GLY A 182 1.36 -16.39 16.26
C GLY A 182 0.97 -16.47 14.80
N ALA A 183 -0.33 -16.52 14.53
CA ALA A 183 -0.87 -16.51 13.17
C ALA A 183 -2.08 -15.57 13.02
N LYS A 184 -2.20 -14.91 11.86
CA LYS A 184 -3.34 -14.08 11.49
C LYS A 184 -4.10 -14.73 10.33
N VAL A 185 -5.40 -14.96 10.50
CA VAL A 185 -6.26 -15.58 9.46
C VAL A 185 -7.18 -14.54 8.83
N PRO A 186 -7.42 -14.59 7.50
CA PRO A 186 -8.39 -13.70 6.86
C PRO A 186 -9.82 -14.15 7.18
N LEU A 187 -10.66 -13.21 7.61
CA LEU A 187 -12.07 -13.45 7.88
C LEU A 187 -12.81 -13.74 6.56
N PRO A 188 -13.56 -14.86 6.45
CA PRO A 188 -14.09 -15.28 5.16
C PRO A 188 -15.39 -14.59 4.70
N TYR A 189 -16.26 -14.15 5.61
CA TYR A 189 -17.61 -13.67 5.26
C TYR A 189 -17.88 -12.22 5.69
N CYS A 190 -18.63 -11.50 4.87
CA CYS A 190 -18.93 -10.07 5.05
C CYS A 190 -20.29 -9.80 5.74
N PRO A 191 -20.56 -8.56 6.20
CA PRO A 191 -21.82 -8.23 6.87
C PRO A 191 -23.08 -8.50 6.05
N GLU A 192 -23.03 -8.36 4.73
CA GLU A 192 -24.17 -8.56 3.83
C GLU A 192 -24.62 -10.03 3.74
N GLU A 193 -23.82 -10.96 4.25
CA GLU A 193 -24.20 -12.37 4.41
C GLU A 193 -24.99 -12.64 5.71
N GLY A 194 -25.25 -11.59 6.50
CA GLY A 194 -26.10 -11.58 7.68
C GLY A 194 -25.65 -12.54 8.77
N HIS A 195 -26.60 -12.99 9.61
CA HIS A 195 -26.31 -13.91 10.71
C HIS A 195 -25.79 -15.28 10.23
N THR A 196 -26.10 -15.69 9.00
CA THR A 196 -25.54 -16.90 8.39
C THR A 196 -24.03 -16.75 8.16
N GLY A 197 -23.59 -15.64 7.56
CA GLY A 197 -22.16 -15.33 7.40
C GLY A 197 -21.45 -15.19 8.74
N LEU A 198 -22.10 -14.54 9.70
CA LEU A 198 -21.59 -14.38 11.07
C LEU A 198 -21.37 -15.73 11.75
N GLN A 199 -22.34 -16.66 11.69
CA GLN A 199 -22.17 -17.98 12.29
C GLN A 199 -21.02 -18.76 11.63
N LYS A 200 -20.89 -18.68 10.30
CA LYS A 200 -19.78 -19.33 9.59
C LYS A 200 -18.42 -18.72 9.96
N ASN A 201 -18.34 -17.41 10.19
CA ASN A 201 -17.14 -16.74 10.72
C ASN A 201 -16.78 -17.27 12.11
N ILE A 202 -17.77 -17.41 13.02
CA ILE A 202 -17.55 -17.98 14.35
C ILE A 202 -17.01 -19.42 14.24
N ASP A 203 -17.61 -20.25 13.41
CA ASP A 203 -17.21 -21.65 13.23
C ASP A 203 -15.81 -21.75 12.59
N PHE A 204 -15.50 -20.87 11.64
CA PHE A 204 -14.18 -20.75 11.04
C PHE A 204 -13.10 -20.44 12.08
N LEU A 205 -13.33 -19.47 12.96
CA LEU A 205 -12.37 -19.10 14.00
C LEU A 205 -12.24 -20.19 15.06
N ARG A 206 -13.35 -20.81 15.47
CA ARG A 206 -13.34 -21.91 16.43
C ARG A 206 -12.50 -23.08 15.94
N LYS A 207 -12.66 -23.47 14.68
CA LYS A 207 -11.85 -24.53 14.05
C LYS A 207 -10.36 -24.21 14.09
N HIS A 208 -9.97 -22.97 13.83
CA HIS A 208 -8.57 -22.56 13.91
C HIS A 208 -8.03 -22.59 15.34
N ARG A 209 -8.79 -22.08 16.30
CA ARG A 209 -8.46 -22.14 17.73
C ARG A 209 -8.27 -23.58 18.20
N GLU A 210 -9.18 -24.49 17.85
CA GLU A 210 -9.07 -25.92 18.17
C GLU A 210 -7.80 -26.54 17.55
N ALA A 211 -7.46 -26.18 16.31
CA ALA A 211 -6.31 -26.72 15.61
C ALA A 211 -4.95 -26.28 16.18
N VAL A 212 -4.84 -25.04 16.68
CA VAL A 212 -3.58 -24.50 17.23
C VAL A 212 -3.46 -24.64 18.75
N GLY A 213 -4.54 -25.00 19.43
CA GLY A 213 -4.63 -25.08 20.89
C GLY A 213 -4.89 -23.71 21.54
N PRO A 214 -5.08 -23.68 22.87
CA PRO A 214 -5.52 -22.48 23.59
C PRO A 214 -4.47 -21.37 23.63
N ASP A 215 -3.18 -21.72 23.69
CA ASP A 215 -2.12 -20.74 24.00
C ASP A 215 -1.48 -20.08 22.77
N PHE A 216 -1.67 -20.65 21.57
CA PHE A 216 -1.05 -20.09 20.37
C PHE A 216 -1.81 -18.83 19.94
N PRO A 217 -1.16 -17.66 19.87
CA PRO A 217 -1.83 -16.42 19.49
C PRO A 217 -2.46 -16.51 18.09
N LEU A 218 -3.75 -16.21 18.04
CA LEU A 218 -4.55 -16.19 16.81
C LEU A 218 -5.12 -14.78 16.63
N MET A 219 -4.91 -14.22 15.45
CA MET A 219 -5.38 -12.89 15.06
C MET A 219 -6.33 -13.02 13.87
N VAL A 220 -7.17 -12.00 13.66
CA VAL A 220 -8.16 -12.01 12.59
C VAL A 220 -8.02 -10.77 11.74
N ASP A 221 -7.77 -10.95 10.44
CA ASP A 221 -7.73 -9.89 9.44
C ASP A 221 -9.11 -9.73 8.80
N CYS A 222 -9.64 -8.51 8.79
CA CYS A 222 -10.97 -8.23 8.25
C CYS A 222 -10.94 -7.43 6.94
N TYR A 223 -9.76 -7.04 6.44
CA TYR A 223 -9.55 -6.28 5.20
C TYR A 223 -10.63 -5.22 4.94
N MET A 224 -10.76 -4.25 5.85
CA MET A 224 -11.66 -3.09 5.79
C MET A 224 -13.13 -3.39 5.45
N SER A 225 -13.61 -4.59 5.72
CA SER A 225 -14.87 -5.10 5.15
C SER A 225 -16.09 -5.01 6.08
N LEU A 226 -15.89 -4.74 7.37
CA LEU A 226 -16.95 -4.76 8.36
C LEU A 226 -17.47 -3.35 8.66
N ASN A 227 -18.50 -3.31 9.50
CA ASN A 227 -19.02 -2.10 10.11
C ASN A 227 -19.03 -2.25 11.65
N VAL A 228 -19.18 -1.13 12.36
CA VAL A 228 -19.15 -1.08 13.83
C VAL A 228 -20.06 -2.12 14.47
N SER A 229 -21.33 -2.20 14.03
CA SER A 229 -22.31 -3.13 14.61
C SER A 229 -21.93 -4.60 14.43
N TYR A 230 -21.52 -4.98 13.22
CA TYR A 230 -21.14 -6.37 12.93
C TYR A 230 -19.86 -6.77 13.67
N THR A 231 -18.87 -5.87 13.75
CA THR A 231 -17.67 -6.10 14.54
C THR A 231 -18.00 -6.33 16.01
N ILE A 232 -18.86 -5.50 16.60
CA ILE A 232 -19.28 -5.67 18.01
C ILE A 232 -19.94 -7.03 18.23
N GLU A 233 -20.87 -7.43 17.37
CA GLU A 233 -21.59 -8.71 17.51
C GLU A 233 -20.65 -9.91 17.32
N LEU A 234 -19.79 -9.87 16.31
CA LEU A 234 -18.83 -10.94 16.02
C LEU A 234 -17.83 -11.13 17.18
N VAL A 235 -17.27 -10.03 17.70
CA VAL A 235 -16.34 -10.06 18.83
C VAL A 235 -17.04 -10.61 20.08
N GLU A 236 -18.28 -10.18 20.37
CA GLU A 236 -19.05 -10.68 21.51
C GLU A 236 -19.22 -12.20 21.47
N LYS A 237 -19.55 -12.74 20.29
CA LYS A 237 -19.82 -14.18 20.10
C LYS A 237 -18.57 -15.04 19.97
N THR A 238 -17.39 -14.45 20.03
CA THR A 238 -16.09 -15.15 19.91
C THR A 238 -15.15 -14.86 21.08
N LYS A 239 -15.65 -14.27 22.17
CA LYS A 239 -14.86 -13.99 23.38
C LYS A 239 -14.23 -15.25 23.99
N ASP A 240 -14.86 -16.40 23.82
CA ASP A 240 -14.35 -17.71 24.26
C ASP A 240 -13.14 -18.19 23.46
N LEU A 241 -12.87 -17.62 22.28
CA LEU A 241 -11.79 -18.04 21.39
C LEU A 241 -10.44 -17.35 21.68
N ASP A 242 -10.40 -16.40 22.61
CA ASP A 242 -9.19 -15.64 22.99
C ASP A 242 -8.41 -15.12 21.76
N ILE A 243 -9.10 -14.37 20.89
CA ILE A 243 -8.49 -13.73 19.73
C ILE A 243 -7.56 -12.62 20.21
N ASN A 244 -6.29 -12.66 19.80
CA ASN A 244 -5.26 -11.74 20.27
C ASN A 244 -5.54 -10.29 19.82
N TRP A 245 -5.90 -10.10 18.55
CA TRP A 245 -6.42 -8.84 18.03
C TRP A 245 -7.31 -9.03 16.79
N TRP A 246 -8.12 -8.02 16.51
CA TRP A 246 -8.91 -7.87 15.28
C TRP A 246 -8.36 -6.72 14.44
N GLU A 247 -8.03 -7.03 13.20
CA GLU A 247 -7.31 -6.13 12.31
C GLU A 247 -8.20 -5.61 11.19
N GLU A 248 -8.08 -4.30 10.96
CA GLU A 248 -8.73 -3.55 9.89
C GLU A 248 -10.21 -3.91 9.73
N CYS A 249 -10.94 -3.92 10.85
CA CYS A 249 -12.37 -4.22 10.85
C CYS A 249 -13.15 -3.24 9.97
N LEU A 250 -12.81 -1.95 10.04
CA LEU A 250 -13.56 -0.87 9.41
C LEU A 250 -12.84 -0.35 8.16
N SER A 251 -13.61 0.33 7.31
CA SER A 251 -13.04 1.20 6.28
C SER A 251 -12.02 2.18 6.87
N PRO A 252 -10.89 2.48 6.17
CA PRO A 252 -9.97 3.53 6.57
C PRO A 252 -10.64 4.89 6.75
N ASP A 253 -11.76 5.14 6.06
CA ASP A 253 -12.53 6.38 6.17
C ASP A 253 -13.23 6.57 7.53
N ASP A 254 -13.57 5.48 8.22
CA ASP A 254 -14.27 5.49 9.52
C ASP A 254 -13.35 5.09 10.69
N SER A 255 -12.08 4.76 10.42
CA SER A 255 -11.18 4.19 11.43
C SER A 255 -11.01 5.10 12.67
N PRO A 256 -10.78 6.41 12.58
CA PRO A 256 -10.62 7.24 13.79
C PRO A 256 -11.84 7.25 14.72
N ASP A 257 -13.06 7.30 14.16
CA ASP A 257 -14.28 7.55 14.91
C ASP A 257 -15.02 6.23 15.25
N GLY A 258 -15.05 5.27 14.33
CA GLY A 258 -15.70 3.97 14.51
C GLY A 258 -15.01 3.10 15.57
N PHE A 259 -13.68 3.14 15.68
CA PHE A 259 -12.96 2.37 16.71
C PHE A 259 -13.23 2.88 18.14
N GLU A 260 -13.60 4.15 18.33
CA GLU A 260 -14.08 4.64 19.63
C GLU A 260 -15.36 3.90 20.06
N GLN A 261 -16.29 3.70 19.13
CA GLN A 261 -17.54 2.99 19.39
C GLN A 261 -17.30 1.51 19.67
N ILE A 262 -16.38 0.88 18.93
CA ILE A 262 -15.99 -0.52 19.14
C ILE A 262 -15.33 -0.68 20.52
N LYS A 263 -14.39 0.20 20.89
CA LYS A 263 -13.73 0.17 22.20
C LYS A 263 -14.69 0.42 23.35
N ARG A 264 -15.75 1.21 23.16
CA ARG A 264 -16.82 1.35 24.17
C ARG A 264 -17.55 0.03 24.45
N ALA A 265 -17.75 -0.80 23.43
CA ALA A 265 -18.38 -2.11 23.61
C ALA A 265 -17.40 -3.18 24.13
N HIS A 266 -16.15 -3.16 23.65
CA HIS A 266 -15.13 -4.17 23.94
C HIS A 266 -13.80 -3.55 24.38
N PRO A 267 -13.73 -2.89 25.55
CA PRO A 267 -12.56 -2.11 25.97
C PRO A 267 -11.32 -2.96 26.24
N ALA A 268 -11.50 -4.26 26.55
CA ALA A 268 -10.41 -5.19 26.84
C ALA A 268 -9.89 -5.95 25.60
N VAL A 269 -10.57 -5.82 24.45
CA VAL A 269 -10.19 -6.49 23.20
C VAL A 269 -9.25 -5.59 22.41
N LYS A 270 -8.23 -6.17 21.77
CA LYS A 270 -7.29 -5.41 20.94
C LYS A 270 -7.82 -5.23 19.53
N PHE A 271 -7.68 -4.01 19.02
CA PHE A 271 -8.01 -3.62 17.65
C PHE A 271 -6.83 -2.93 17.00
N THR A 272 -6.62 -3.21 15.72
CA THR A 272 -5.49 -2.70 14.94
C THR A 272 -5.96 -2.30 13.54
N THR A 273 -5.24 -1.40 12.88
CA THR A 273 -5.46 -1.00 11.48
C THR A 273 -4.29 -0.12 11.01
N GLY A 274 -4.31 0.30 9.74
CA GLY A 274 -3.46 1.36 9.23
C GLY A 274 -2.72 1.01 7.94
N GLU A 275 -2.84 -0.22 7.42
CA GLU A 275 -2.17 -0.58 6.16
C GLU A 275 -2.63 0.33 5.02
N HIS A 276 -3.93 0.66 4.95
CA HIS A 276 -4.48 1.63 3.99
C HIS A 276 -4.54 3.07 4.51
N GLU A 277 -3.66 3.46 5.44
CA GLU A 277 -3.50 4.85 5.87
C GLU A 277 -2.13 5.43 5.45
N TYR A 278 -2.08 6.75 5.27
CA TYR A 278 -1.01 7.47 4.63
C TYR A 278 -0.65 8.75 5.39
N SER A 279 0.63 9.10 5.33
CA SER A 279 1.25 10.28 5.94
C SER A 279 1.17 10.34 7.46
N ARG A 280 2.05 11.14 8.07
CA ARG A 280 1.97 11.46 9.50
C ARG A 280 0.63 12.09 9.90
N TYR A 281 -0.06 12.77 8.98
CA TYR A 281 -1.34 13.41 9.26
C TYR A 281 -2.48 12.39 9.38
N GLY A 282 -2.47 11.35 8.54
CA GLY A 282 -3.39 10.23 8.66
C GLY A 282 -3.16 9.49 9.97
N PHE A 283 -1.94 8.99 10.18
CA PHE A 283 -1.59 8.23 11.39
C PHE A 283 -1.78 8.97 12.71
N ARG A 284 -1.69 10.31 12.73
CA ARG A 284 -2.03 11.10 13.92
C ARG A 284 -3.45 10.78 14.40
N LYS A 285 -4.40 10.60 13.49
CA LYS A 285 -5.80 10.29 13.81
C LYS A 285 -6.01 8.92 14.43
N LEU A 286 -5.14 7.96 14.11
CA LEU A 286 -5.20 6.62 14.71
C LEU A 286 -4.56 6.56 16.10
N ILE A 287 -3.67 7.51 16.41
CA ILE A 287 -3.02 7.65 17.72
C ILE A 287 -3.90 8.47 18.67
N GLU A 288 -4.60 9.49 18.16
CA GLU A 288 -5.59 10.28 18.91
C GLU A 288 -6.61 9.34 19.59
N GLY A 289 -6.90 9.57 20.87
CA GLY A 289 -7.83 8.75 21.65
C GLY A 289 -7.31 7.38 22.10
N ARG A 290 -6.22 6.85 21.53
CA ARG A 290 -5.62 5.54 21.85
C ARG A 290 -6.62 4.38 21.75
N ASN A 291 -7.53 4.45 20.78
CA ASN A 291 -8.54 3.42 20.53
C ASN A 291 -7.99 2.21 19.75
N LEU A 292 -6.75 2.29 19.28
CA LEU A 292 -6.05 1.25 18.54
C LEU A 292 -4.81 0.83 19.30
N ASP A 293 -4.64 -0.48 19.48
CA ASP A 293 -3.57 -1.07 20.28
C ASP A 293 -2.26 -1.18 19.49
N ILE A 294 -2.35 -1.23 18.15
CA ILE A 294 -1.22 -1.27 17.22
C ILE A 294 -1.63 -0.51 15.95
N ILE A 295 -0.70 0.28 15.38
CA ILE A 295 -0.87 0.86 14.05
C ILE A 295 0.05 0.15 13.04
N GLN A 296 -0.46 -0.08 11.82
CA GLN A 296 0.16 -1.04 10.87
C GLN A 296 0.42 -0.45 9.48
N PRO A 297 1.21 0.63 9.37
CA PRO A 297 1.54 1.22 8.07
C PRO A 297 2.26 0.24 7.15
N ASP A 298 1.93 0.22 5.86
CA ASP A 298 2.83 -0.37 4.85
C ASP A 298 3.89 0.66 4.43
N VAL A 299 5.18 0.30 4.54
CA VAL A 299 6.29 1.21 4.26
C VAL A 299 6.39 1.62 2.79
N MET A 300 5.90 0.78 1.87
CA MET A 300 5.83 1.08 0.44
C MET A 300 4.61 1.94 0.08
N TRP A 301 3.69 2.21 1.02
CA TRP A 301 2.44 2.91 0.75
C TRP A 301 2.33 4.24 1.51
N LEU A 302 2.63 4.28 2.82
CA LEU A 302 2.28 5.43 3.67
C LEU A 302 3.02 6.74 3.34
N GLY A 303 4.16 6.66 2.66
CA GLY A 303 5.08 7.78 2.43
C GLY A 303 6.57 7.41 2.49
N GLY A 304 6.93 6.14 2.73
CA GLY A 304 8.31 5.67 2.78
C GLY A 304 8.91 5.66 4.19
N MET A 305 10.18 5.26 4.28
CA MET A 305 10.93 5.16 5.53
C MET A 305 11.03 6.50 6.25
N THR A 306 11.25 7.60 5.52
CA THR A 306 11.36 8.94 6.10
C THR A 306 10.09 9.34 6.87
N GLU A 307 8.92 9.07 6.31
CA GLU A 307 7.65 9.38 6.97
C GLU A 307 7.30 8.35 8.05
N LEU A 308 7.63 7.08 7.84
CA LEU A 308 7.45 6.02 8.83
C LEU A 308 8.20 6.30 10.13
N LEU A 309 9.43 6.82 10.06
CA LEU A 309 10.19 7.23 11.25
C LEU A 309 9.45 8.31 12.07
N ARG A 310 8.74 9.23 11.41
CA ARG A 310 7.95 10.27 12.09
C ARG A 310 6.67 9.70 12.70
N VAL A 311 6.00 8.78 12.00
CA VAL A 311 4.84 8.06 12.52
C VAL A 311 5.24 7.24 13.76
N ALA A 312 6.36 6.53 13.69
CA ALA A 312 6.89 5.74 14.80
C ALA A 312 7.21 6.60 16.03
N ALA A 313 7.89 7.74 15.83
CA ALA A 313 8.21 8.67 16.90
C ALA A 313 6.95 9.25 17.56
N MET A 314 5.93 9.57 16.78
CA MET A 314 4.65 10.05 17.29
C MET A 314 3.93 8.96 18.10
N ALA A 315 3.88 7.72 17.61
CA ALA A 315 3.28 6.59 18.32
C ALA A 315 4.06 6.25 19.61
N ALA A 316 5.39 6.35 19.58
CA ALA A 316 6.26 6.09 20.72
C ALA A 316 6.00 7.04 21.89
N ALA A 317 5.60 8.29 21.62
CA ALA A 317 5.22 9.24 22.67
C ALA A 317 3.96 8.82 23.45
N TYR A 318 3.19 7.86 22.94
CA TYR A 318 1.97 7.30 23.55
C TYR A 318 2.11 5.81 23.89
N ASP A 319 3.32 5.25 23.78
CA ASP A 319 3.63 3.83 23.93
C ASP A 319 2.80 2.92 23.03
N ILE A 320 2.38 3.42 21.85
CA ILE A 320 1.64 2.62 20.86
C ILE A 320 2.66 1.90 19.97
N PRO A 321 2.60 0.57 19.89
CA PRO A 321 3.40 -0.20 18.97
C PRO A 321 3.11 0.12 17.50
N VAL A 322 4.17 0.15 16.68
CA VAL A 322 4.08 0.16 15.22
C VAL A 322 4.54 -1.19 14.70
N VAL A 323 3.67 -1.88 13.96
CA VAL A 323 3.98 -3.18 13.36
C VAL A 323 3.59 -3.09 11.88
N PRO A 324 4.53 -2.77 10.99
CA PRO A 324 4.22 -2.57 9.58
C PRO A 324 3.56 -3.79 8.94
N HIS A 325 2.61 -3.54 8.04
CA HIS A 325 2.10 -4.54 7.11
C HIS A 325 3.28 -5.14 6.31
N ALA A 326 3.29 -6.44 6.07
CA ALA A 326 4.46 -7.23 5.64
C ALA A 326 5.24 -6.70 4.41
N SER A 327 6.16 -5.76 4.59
CA SER A 327 6.91 -5.11 3.50
C SER A 327 8.35 -5.59 3.32
N GLY A 328 8.63 -6.87 3.60
CA GLY A 328 9.96 -7.44 3.38
C GLY A 328 11.09 -6.67 4.09
N PRO A 329 12.33 -6.69 3.55
CA PRO A 329 13.47 -5.96 4.13
C PRO A 329 13.25 -4.48 4.40
N TYR A 330 12.34 -3.80 3.68
CA TYR A 330 11.99 -2.41 3.96
C TYR A 330 11.43 -2.25 5.38
N SER A 331 10.54 -3.15 5.79
CA SER A 331 10.00 -3.20 7.15
C SER A 331 11.01 -3.77 8.16
N TYR A 332 11.82 -4.76 7.77
CA TYR A 332 12.73 -5.44 8.71
C TYR A 332 13.77 -4.47 9.28
N HIS A 333 14.39 -3.67 8.40
CA HIS A 333 15.38 -2.66 8.81
C HIS A 333 14.76 -1.62 9.76
N PHE A 334 13.49 -1.26 9.56
CA PHE A 334 12.76 -0.38 10.46
C PHE A 334 12.48 -1.05 11.81
N VAL A 335 11.84 -2.23 11.83
CA VAL A 335 11.38 -2.86 13.08
C VAL A 335 12.52 -3.24 14.02
N VAL A 336 13.70 -3.62 13.50
CA VAL A 336 14.86 -3.87 14.37
C VAL A 336 15.43 -2.61 15.02
N SER A 337 15.09 -1.41 14.51
CA SER A 337 15.75 -0.16 14.89
C SER A 337 14.97 0.73 15.86
N GLN A 338 13.66 0.54 15.99
CA GLN A 338 12.82 1.43 16.79
C GLN A 338 12.48 0.86 18.17
N PRO A 339 12.15 1.71 19.17
CA PRO A 339 11.86 1.29 20.53
C PRO A 339 10.45 0.67 20.67
N ASN A 340 9.49 1.09 19.85
CA ASN A 340 8.09 0.66 19.91
C ASN A 340 7.68 -0.25 18.75
N THR A 341 8.61 -1.05 18.23
CA THR A 341 8.37 -1.99 17.11
C THR A 341 8.70 -3.42 17.57
N PRO A 342 7.76 -4.11 18.25
CA PRO A 342 8.06 -5.30 19.04
C PRO A 342 8.32 -6.56 18.20
N PHE A 343 7.65 -6.70 17.06
CA PHE A 343 7.68 -7.87 16.18
C PHE A 343 7.33 -7.47 14.75
N GLN A 344 7.41 -8.41 13.82
CA GLN A 344 7.13 -8.20 12.39
C GLN A 344 6.05 -9.17 11.86
N GLU A 345 5.29 -8.71 10.87
CA GLU A 345 4.41 -9.58 10.07
C GLU A 345 5.17 -10.26 8.94
N TYR A 346 4.84 -11.52 8.68
CA TYR A 346 5.15 -12.17 7.41
C TYR A 346 3.86 -12.65 6.72
N LEU A 347 3.59 -12.12 5.54
CA LEU A 347 2.44 -12.53 4.73
C LEU A 347 2.80 -13.81 3.97
N ALA A 348 2.13 -14.93 4.28
CA ALA A 348 2.40 -16.22 3.65
C ALA A 348 2.15 -16.14 2.14
N ASN A 349 3.21 -16.14 1.36
CA ASN A 349 3.19 -16.01 -0.09
C ASN A 349 3.36 -17.36 -0.81
N SER A 350 3.29 -18.46 -0.07
CA SER A 350 3.02 -19.77 -0.66
C SER A 350 1.53 -19.86 -1.03
N PRO A 351 1.17 -20.45 -2.18
CA PRO A 351 -0.23 -20.51 -2.62
C PRO A 351 -1.20 -21.13 -1.60
N ASP A 352 -0.74 -22.11 -0.83
CA ASP A 352 -1.50 -22.82 0.20
C ASP A 352 -1.29 -22.29 1.63
N GLY A 353 -0.38 -21.32 1.81
CA GLY A 353 -0.04 -20.74 3.10
C GLY A 353 0.81 -21.63 4.01
N LYS A 354 1.41 -22.72 3.50
CA LYS A 354 2.09 -23.73 4.33
C LYS A 354 3.62 -23.65 4.32
N SER A 355 4.18 -22.74 3.54
CA SER A 355 5.62 -22.49 3.46
C SER A 355 5.92 -21.00 3.31
N VAL A 356 7.18 -20.64 3.53
CA VAL A 356 7.67 -19.27 3.39
C VAL A 356 8.45 -19.13 2.07
N LEU A 357 8.11 -18.14 1.25
CA LEU A 357 8.79 -17.81 -0.02
C LEU A 357 9.25 -16.33 -0.01
N PRO A 358 10.11 -15.86 -0.92
CA PRO A 358 10.47 -14.43 -0.95
C PRO A 358 9.24 -13.53 -1.17
N VAL A 359 9.00 -12.54 -0.29
CA VAL A 359 7.86 -11.60 -0.36
C VAL A 359 7.76 -10.96 -1.73
N PHE A 360 8.91 -10.62 -2.34
CA PHE A 360 8.96 -10.01 -3.67
C PHE A 360 9.23 -11.03 -4.80
N GLY A 361 9.04 -12.32 -4.54
CA GLY A 361 9.16 -13.39 -5.51
C GLY A 361 10.56 -13.54 -6.08
N ASP A 362 10.65 -13.69 -7.41
CA ASP A 362 11.93 -13.87 -8.11
C ASP A 362 12.67 -12.55 -8.42
N LEU A 363 12.15 -11.41 -7.96
CA LEU A 363 12.73 -10.09 -8.23
C LEU A 363 14.15 -9.94 -7.66
N PHE A 364 14.40 -10.53 -6.49
CA PHE A 364 15.68 -10.47 -5.79
C PHE A 364 16.25 -11.89 -5.56
N LEU A 365 17.57 -12.01 -5.53
CA LEU A 365 18.26 -13.29 -5.36
C LEU A 365 18.41 -13.72 -3.89
N ASP A 366 18.34 -12.76 -2.99
CA ASP A 366 18.92 -12.87 -1.65
C ASP A 366 18.03 -12.25 -0.58
N GLU A 367 16.73 -12.22 -0.81
CA GLU A 367 15.76 -11.75 0.19
C GLU A 367 15.83 -12.63 1.45
N PRO A 368 16.04 -12.04 2.66
CA PRO A 368 16.04 -12.78 3.90
C PRO A 368 14.61 -13.21 4.28
N ILE A 369 14.42 -14.50 4.57
CA ILE A 369 13.10 -15.10 4.83
C ILE A 369 13.08 -15.76 6.22
N PRO A 370 12.05 -15.53 7.04
CA PRO A 370 11.92 -16.08 8.39
C PRO A 370 11.49 -17.56 8.38
N THR A 371 12.27 -18.45 7.78
CA THR A 371 12.03 -19.92 7.73
C THR A 371 11.90 -20.59 9.10
N LYS A 372 12.33 -19.90 10.16
CA LYS A 372 12.23 -20.34 11.56
C LYS A 372 11.34 -19.42 12.40
N GLY A 373 10.52 -18.57 11.77
CA GLY A 373 9.67 -17.57 12.42
C GLY A 373 10.44 -16.38 13.02
N TYR A 374 11.72 -16.22 12.69
CA TYR A 374 12.53 -15.06 13.09
C TYR A 374 13.65 -14.76 12.09
N LEU A 375 14.17 -13.53 12.17
CA LEU A 375 15.46 -13.14 11.60
C LEU A 375 16.40 -12.61 12.69
N MET A 376 17.69 -12.65 12.46
CA MET A 376 18.73 -12.02 13.26
C MET A 376 19.21 -10.74 12.57
N THR A 377 19.77 -9.78 13.32
CA THR A 377 20.36 -8.57 12.71
C THR A 377 21.46 -8.89 11.72
N SER A 378 22.20 -10.00 11.91
CA SER A 378 23.21 -10.49 10.96
C SER A 378 22.64 -10.85 9.59
N ASP A 379 21.36 -11.20 9.51
CA ASP A 379 20.69 -11.49 8.25
C ASP A 379 20.43 -10.21 7.43
N LEU A 380 20.53 -9.03 8.09
CA LEU A 380 20.33 -7.70 7.52
C LEU A 380 21.64 -6.92 7.31
N ASP A 381 22.80 -7.50 7.63
CA ASP A 381 24.11 -6.83 7.58
C ASP A 381 24.67 -6.75 6.14
N ARG A 382 23.97 -6.01 5.29
CA ARG A 382 24.35 -5.73 3.90
C ARG A 382 24.05 -4.27 3.53
N PRO A 383 24.83 -3.63 2.64
CA PRO A 383 24.60 -2.24 2.27
C PRO A 383 23.17 -1.98 1.76
N GLY A 384 22.59 -0.83 2.14
CA GLY A 384 21.22 -0.48 1.74
C GLY A 384 20.19 -1.37 2.43
N PHE A 385 19.18 -1.81 1.70
CA PHE A 385 18.21 -2.83 2.17
C PHE A 385 18.71 -4.27 1.95
N GLY A 386 19.95 -4.45 1.49
CA GLY A 386 20.57 -5.77 1.39
C GLY A 386 20.00 -6.68 0.31
N LEU A 387 19.23 -6.12 -0.63
CA LEU A 387 18.62 -6.83 -1.75
C LEU A 387 19.49 -6.71 -3.01
N THR A 388 19.57 -7.79 -3.78
CA THR A 388 20.27 -7.88 -5.07
C THR A 388 19.27 -8.26 -6.15
N VAL A 389 19.10 -7.38 -7.15
CA VAL A 389 18.19 -7.62 -8.28
C VAL A 389 18.62 -8.88 -9.03
N ASN A 390 17.65 -9.77 -9.26
CA ASN A 390 17.86 -10.94 -10.10
C ASN A 390 18.04 -10.52 -11.57
N PRO A 391 19.17 -10.85 -12.23
CA PRO A 391 19.39 -10.52 -13.64
C PRO A 391 18.32 -11.07 -14.58
N VAL A 392 17.72 -12.22 -14.24
CA VAL A 392 16.64 -12.83 -15.02
C VAL A 392 15.36 -12.02 -14.90
N ALA A 393 15.01 -11.55 -13.69
CA ALA A 393 13.86 -10.67 -13.48
C ALA A 393 14.10 -9.31 -14.17
N ARG A 394 15.33 -8.77 -14.07
CA ARG A 394 15.74 -7.53 -14.71
C ARG A 394 15.53 -7.55 -16.23
N ALA A 395 15.82 -8.67 -16.89
CA ALA A 395 15.60 -8.83 -18.32
C ALA A 395 14.10 -8.82 -18.73
N LYS A 396 13.19 -9.10 -17.80
CA LYS A 396 11.74 -9.10 -18.01
C LYS A 396 11.08 -7.77 -17.63
N MET A 397 11.78 -6.87 -16.95
CA MET A 397 11.27 -5.56 -16.58
C MET A 397 11.07 -4.70 -17.82
N ILE A 398 9.92 -4.04 -17.89
CA ILE A 398 9.54 -3.20 -19.03
C ILE A 398 9.91 -1.76 -18.69
N PRO A 399 10.88 -1.12 -19.38
CA PRO A 399 11.21 0.28 -19.15
C PRO A 399 9.98 1.15 -19.38
N SER A 400 9.73 2.12 -18.50
CA SER A 400 8.51 2.95 -18.56
C SER A 400 8.48 3.98 -19.70
N ALA A 401 9.55 4.10 -20.49
CA ALA A 401 9.67 5.09 -21.57
C ALA A 401 8.49 5.06 -22.56
N TYR A 402 7.87 3.89 -22.79
CA TYR A 402 6.69 3.78 -23.66
C TYR A 402 5.46 4.54 -23.15
N LEU A 403 5.34 4.76 -21.83
CA LEU A 403 4.26 5.53 -21.20
C LEU A 403 4.43 7.04 -21.40
N LEU A 404 5.64 7.47 -21.74
CA LEU A 404 6.02 8.86 -21.92
C LEU A 404 5.98 9.27 -23.40
N THR A 405 5.82 8.31 -24.31
CA THR A 405 5.57 8.57 -25.73
C THR A 405 4.11 8.97 -25.92
N PRO A 406 3.80 10.14 -26.51
CA PRO A 406 2.40 10.49 -26.79
C PRO A 406 1.76 9.41 -27.67
N PRO A 407 0.44 9.17 -27.53
CA PRO A 407 -0.27 8.28 -28.44
C PRO A 407 -0.01 8.73 -29.89
N PRO A 408 0.03 7.80 -30.87
CA PRO A 408 0.17 8.18 -32.27
C PRO A 408 -0.87 9.26 -32.57
N VAL A 409 -0.42 10.38 -33.12
CA VAL A 409 -1.29 11.47 -33.56
C VAL A 409 -2.23 10.83 -34.57
N VAL A 410 -3.46 10.55 -34.15
CA VAL A 410 -4.54 10.26 -35.08
C VAL A 410 -4.75 11.58 -35.79
N GLY A 411 -4.14 11.71 -36.98
CA GLY A 411 -4.40 12.86 -37.84
C GLY A 411 -5.91 12.98 -37.96
N LEU A 412 -6.44 14.15 -37.60
CA LEU A 412 -7.84 14.44 -37.84
C LEU A 412 -8.11 14.11 -39.31
N THR A 413 -8.99 13.15 -39.55
CA THR A 413 -9.48 12.88 -40.90
C THR A 413 -10.00 14.23 -41.42
N PRO A 414 -9.53 14.74 -42.57
CA PRO A 414 -10.09 15.95 -43.13
C PRO A 414 -11.60 15.76 -43.20
N ALA A 415 -12.37 16.75 -42.72
CA ALA A 415 -13.81 16.74 -42.89
C ALA A 415 -14.10 16.44 -44.36
N ALA A 416 -14.86 15.37 -44.61
CA ALA A 416 -15.24 14.99 -45.95
C ALA A 416 -15.83 16.25 -46.63
N GLU A 417 -15.26 16.63 -47.77
CA GLU A 417 -15.84 17.68 -48.60
C GLU A 417 -17.30 17.29 -48.85
N GLU A 418 -18.23 18.08 -48.31
CA GLU A 418 -19.64 17.97 -48.65
C GLU A 418 -19.74 18.08 -50.18
N THR A 419 -20.02 16.95 -50.80
CA THR A 419 -20.39 16.87 -52.20
C THR A 419 -21.60 17.77 -52.40
N LYS A 420 -21.38 18.91 -53.07
CA LYS A 420 -22.43 19.80 -53.57
C LYS A 420 -23.37 18.98 -54.45
N THR A 421 -24.46 18.53 -53.87
CA THR A 421 -25.61 17.99 -54.60
C THR A 421 -26.28 19.14 -55.37
N ALA A 422 -26.42 18.95 -56.67
CA ALA A 422 -27.06 19.91 -57.56
C ALA A 422 -28.55 20.10 -57.19
N PRO A 423 -29.10 21.32 -57.29
CA PRO A 423 -30.50 21.58 -56.93
C PRO A 423 -31.47 21.10 -58.02
N ALA A 424 -32.54 20.43 -57.61
CA ALA A 424 -33.72 20.16 -58.44
C ALA A 424 -34.61 21.42 -58.55
N PRO A 425 -35.32 21.64 -59.67
CA PRO A 425 -36.02 22.90 -59.94
C PRO A 425 -37.47 22.97 -59.44
N GLY A 426 -37.85 24.13 -58.88
CA GLY A 426 -39.23 24.61 -58.64
C GLY A 426 -39.91 23.96 -57.42
N VAL A 427 -40.52 24.68 -56.47
CA VAL A 427 -41.63 25.62 -56.62
C VAL A 427 -41.67 26.59 -55.41
N THR A 428 -42.18 27.79 -55.68
CA THR A 428 -42.39 29.00 -54.87
C THR A 428 -43.03 28.82 -53.48
N GLY A 429 -42.55 29.57 -52.49
CA GLY A 429 -43.24 29.81 -51.21
C GLY A 429 -42.45 30.69 -50.23
N GLU A 430 -42.80 31.98 -50.22
CA GLU A 430 -42.73 33.02 -49.18
C GLU A 430 -41.60 33.11 -48.12
N LYS A 431 -41.15 34.36 -47.96
CA LYS A 431 -40.17 34.88 -46.98
C LYS A 431 -40.77 34.93 -45.57
N GLU A 432 -39.99 34.56 -44.56
CA GLU A 432 -40.01 35.24 -43.25
C GLU A 432 -38.58 35.47 -42.76
N GLU A 433 -38.29 36.73 -42.41
CA GLU A 433 -37.01 37.22 -41.93
C GLU A 433 -36.86 37.04 -40.41
N ARG A 434 -35.68 36.51 -40.04
CA ARG A 434 -34.88 36.68 -38.80
C ARG A 434 -35.46 37.49 -37.63
N LYS A 435 -35.19 36.99 -36.41
CA LYS A 435 -34.26 37.64 -35.46
C LYS A 435 -33.81 36.66 -34.35
N GLU A 436 -32.51 36.37 -34.33
CA GLU A 436 -31.80 35.83 -33.16
C GLU A 436 -31.33 37.01 -32.29
N GLU A 437 -31.71 37.04 -31.02
CA GLU A 437 -31.08 37.86 -29.97
C GLU A 437 -30.78 36.96 -28.76
N GLY A 438 -29.65 37.23 -28.13
CA GLY A 438 -28.82 36.26 -27.42
C GLY A 438 -29.27 35.92 -26.00
N VAL A 439 -28.98 34.68 -25.62
CA VAL A 439 -29.27 34.03 -24.32
C VAL A 439 -28.46 34.59 -23.14
N VAL A 440 -27.64 35.62 -23.35
CA VAL A 440 -26.67 36.09 -22.36
C VAL A 440 -27.23 37.17 -21.42
N ASP A 441 -28.27 37.90 -21.82
CA ASP A 441 -28.86 38.96 -20.97
C ASP A 441 -29.88 38.41 -19.94
N GLY A 442 -30.46 37.23 -20.18
CA GLY A 442 -31.45 36.63 -19.28
C GLY A 442 -30.90 36.02 -17.99
N LEU A 443 -29.57 35.82 -17.87
CA LEU A 443 -28.95 35.20 -16.69
C LEU A 443 -28.53 36.21 -15.62
N VAL A 444 -28.31 37.48 -15.98
CA VAL A 444 -27.80 38.50 -15.06
C VAL A 444 -28.91 39.05 -14.15
N ASP A 445 -30.14 39.12 -14.64
CA ASP A 445 -31.28 39.63 -13.86
C ASP A 445 -31.77 38.63 -12.80
N LYS A 446 -31.61 37.32 -13.05
CA LYS A 446 -32.03 36.26 -12.12
C LYS A 446 -31.14 36.10 -10.87
N VAL A 447 -29.93 36.65 -10.88
CA VAL A 447 -29.00 36.62 -9.75
C VAL A 447 -29.23 37.80 -8.79
N ARG A 448 -29.83 38.90 -9.27
CA ARG A 448 -30.15 40.07 -8.43
C ARG A 448 -31.40 39.89 -7.57
N GLU A 449 -32.36 39.06 -7.98
CA GLU A 449 -33.56 38.79 -7.15
C GLU A 449 -33.32 37.83 -5.98
N LEU A 450 -32.24 37.04 -5.97
CA LEU A 450 -31.96 36.03 -4.94
C LEU A 450 -31.06 36.50 -3.79
N THR A 451 -30.58 37.75 -3.80
CA THR A 451 -29.66 38.28 -2.78
C THR A 451 -30.23 39.41 -1.92
N SER A 452 -31.55 39.62 -1.96
CA SER A 452 -32.24 40.53 -1.05
C SER A 452 -33.53 39.91 -0.51
N SER A 453 -33.40 39.01 0.45
CA SER A 453 -34.43 38.68 1.44
C SER A 453 -33.78 38.12 2.70
#